data_AF-A0AB39YAF9-F1
#
_entry.id   AF-A0AB39YAF9-F1
#
_cell.length_a   1.000
_cell.length_b   1.000
_cell.length_c   1.000
_cell.angle_alpha   90.00
_cell.angle_beta   90.00
_cell.angle_gamma   90.00
#
_symmetry.space_group_name_H-M   'P 1'
#
loop_
_entity.id
_entity.type
_entity.pdbx_description
1 polymer ?
#
loop_
_entity_poly.entity_id
_entity_poly.type
_entity_poly.pdbx_seq_one_letter_code
_entity_poly.pdbx_strand_id
1 'polypeptide(L)'
;MSPPPPPLGRARKRDAQLFDPALCDTELVDVRTQFTQGRWARARSLLVATGDDWDRRGHRVVVLAETPAATAWAREWLLAEPDSADAATLLACAAVFTALRRKGTPEDAEQACRRAAALLPADPTPWLGLLMLSRAFGTEEEFSRHFDQVRARHREHHHAHHLMVARLAEHTPGAGHDPLHEVYDFAAWAAEESPADSPLAVLPVIAHAERYRVLAAAEGGTPDGAAAHWSNRRARQVLRSAFDWWLEWEREDHPRNRVDLNFLAHAKLCEGRPAEAAALFHRIGSHATPAPWSYPDLDPHQAFLAARSAALGTA
;
A
#
# COMPACT_ATOMS: atom_id res chain seq x y z
N MET A 1 -30.90 23.51 28.36
CA MET A 1 -29.44 23.34 28.44
C MET A 1 -28.99 22.73 27.13
N SER A 2 -28.07 23.36 26.40
CA SER A 2 -27.49 22.76 25.19
C SER A 2 -26.50 21.66 25.60
N PRO A 3 -26.43 20.52 24.88
CA PRO A 3 -25.43 19.50 25.15
C PRO A 3 -24.01 20.03 24.89
N PRO A 4 -22.99 19.56 25.62
CA PRO A 4 -21.61 19.97 25.36
C PRO A 4 -21.14 19.49 23.98
N PRO A 5 -20.30 20.27 23.28
CA PRO A 5 -19.77 19.86 21.98
C PRO A 5 -18.93 18.58 22.10
N PRO A 6 -18.99 17.68 21.09
CA PRO A 6 -18.26 16.41 21.15
C PRO A 6 -16.74 16.62 21.16
N PRO A 7 -15.97 15.76 21.86
CA PRO A 7 -14.53 15.94 22.03
C PRO A 7 -13.75 15.62 20.75
N LEU A 8 -13.51 16.64 19.92
CA LEU A 8 -12.80 16.58 18.63
C LEU A 8 -11.45 15.83 18.67
N GLY A 9 -10.76 15.85 19.82
CA GLY A 9 -9.47 15.15 20.00
C GLY A 9 -9.55 13.63 20.14
N ARG A 10 -10.71 13.06 20.52
CA ARG A 10 -10.88 11.60 20.66
C ARG A 10 -11.20 10.91 19.33
N ALA A 11 -11.93 11.57 18.44
CA ALA A 11 -12.20 11.07 17.08
C ALA A 11 -10.89 10.94 16.29
N ARG A 12 -10.20 12.06 16.05
CA ARG A 12 -8.91 12.09 15.32
C ARG A 12 -7.87 11.07 15.80
N LYS A 13 -7.82 10.76 17.10
CA LYS A 13 -6.91 9.74 17.65
C LYS A 13 -7.34 8.31 17.31
N ARG A 14 -8.64 8.02 17.21
CA ARG A 14 -9.17 6.75 16.73
C ARG A 14 -9.01 6.62 15.21
N ASP A 15 -9.30 7.67 14.47
CA ASP A 15 -9.14 7.70 13.01
C ASP A 15 -7.66 7.43 12.62
N ALA A 16 -6.72 8.07 13.32
CA ALA A 16 -5.28 7.85 13.15
C ALA A 16 -4.79 6.47 13.64
N GLN A 17 -5.52 5.81 14.54
CA GLN A 17 -5.24 4.43 14.97
C GLN A 17 -5.79 3.40 13.96
N LEU A 18 -6.88 3.75 13.25
CA LEU A 18 -7.52 2.88 12.28
C LEU A 18 -6.71 2.78 10.98
N PHE A 19 -6.08 3.87 10.56
CA PHE A 19 -5.25 3.96 9.34
C PHE A 19 -3.75 4.03 9.65
N ASP A 20 -3.28 3.27 10.63
CA ASP A 20 -1.84 3.21 10.93
C ASP A 20 -1.07 2.57 9.75
N PRO A 21 -0.11 3.27 9.10
CA PRO A 21 0.59 2.73 7.94
C PRO A 21 1.52 1.55 8.27
N ALA A 22 1.78 1.26 9.56
CA ALA A 22 2.46 0.04 9.98
C ALA A 22 1.58 -1.23 9.87
N LEU A 23 0.27 -1.08 9.62
CA LEU A 23 -0.70 -2.16 9.54
C LEU A 23 -0.69 -2.98 10.84
N CYS A 24 -0.46 -4.29 10.79
CA CYS A 24 -0.36 -5.15 11.98
C CYS A 24 1.08 -5.44 12.43
N ASP A 25 2.10 -4.74 11.92
CA ASP A 25 3.47 -4.87 12.40
C ASP A 25 3.65 -4.08 13.72
N THR A 26 3.32 -4.72 14.83
CA THR A 26 3.37 -4.10 16.17
C THR A 26 4.79 -3.70 16.59
N GLU A 27 5.80 -4.44 16.14
CA GLU A 27 7.21 -4.09 16.40
C GLU A 27 7.58 -2.78 15.69
N LEU A 28 7.14 -2.60 14.44
CA LEU A 28 7.29 -1.35 13.69
C LEU A 28 6.53 -0.19 14.34
N VAL A 29 5.33 -0.39 14.89
CA VAL A 29 4.58 0.65 15.63
C VAL A 29 5.38 1.15 16.84
N ASP A 30 5.92 0.23 17.63
CA ASP A 30 6.72 0.56 18.82
C ASP A 30 8.05 1.23 18.43
N VAL A 31 8.77 0.66 17.46
CA VAL A 31 10.04 1.22 16.97
C VAL A 31 9.85 2.59 16.35
N ARG A 32 8.79 2.83 15.57
CA ARG A 32 8.47 4.15 15.01
C ARG A 32 8.14 5.17 16.11
N THR A 33 7.46 4.74 17.17
CA THR A 33 7.19 5.56 18.37
C THR A 33 8.49 5.97 19.07
N GLN A 34 9.46 5.05 19.22
CA GLN A 34 10.78 5.35 19.76
C GLN A 34 11.64 6.19 18.79
N PHE A 35 11.53 5.94 17.49
CA PHE A 35 12.26 6.64 16.43
C PHE A 35 11.92 8.13 16.39
N THR A 36 10.62 8.48 16.44
CA THR A 36 10.19 9.90 16.53
C THR A 36 10.69 10.63 17.78
N GLN A 37 11.09 9.89 18.82
CA GLN A 37 11.71 10.40 20.05
C GLN A 37 13.26 10.44 19.99
N GLY A 38 13.86 10.28 18.81
CA GLY A 38 15.32 10.35 18.60
C GLY A 38 16.07 9.03 18.82
N ARG A 39 15.39 7.93 19.14
CA ARG A 39 16.04 6.63 19.41
C ARG A 39 16.30 5.84 18.13
N TRP A 40 17.05 6.43 17.19
CA TRP A 40 17.31 5.86 15.86
C TRP A 40 17.97 4.47 15.90
N ALA A 41 18.75 4.17 16.94
CA ALA A 41 19.31 2.84 17.17
C ALA A 41 18.25 1.72 17.26
N ARG A 42 16.98 2.03 17.60
CA ARG A 42 15.88 1.05 17.55
C ARG A 42 15.44 0.73 16.12
N ALA A 43 15.41 1.72 15.23
CA ALA A 43 15.17 1.51 13.80
C ALA A 43 16.31 0.68 13.17
N ARG A 44 17.56 0.97 13.54
CA ARG A 44 18.73 0.14 13.18
C ARG A 44 18.54 -1.33 13.60
N SER A 45 18.24 -1.59 14.87
CA SER A 45 18.03 -2.97 15.34
C SER A 45 16.91 -3.68 14.59
N LEU A 46 15.80 -2.97 14.31
CA LEU A 46 14.67 -3.49 13.55
C LEU A 46 15.07 -3.89 12.12
N LEU A 47 15.78 -3.02 11.39
CA LEU A 47 16.15 -3.26 10.00
C LEU A 47 17.19 -4.39 9.88
N VAL A 48 18.18 -4.43 10.78
CA VAL A 48 19.15 -5.54 10.86
C VAL A 48 18.46 -6.87 11.17
N ALA A 49 17.48 -6.89 12.10
CA ALA A 49 16.72 -8.10 12.42
C ALA A 49 15.74 -8.52 11.33
N THR A 50 15.33 -7.60 10.44
CA THR A 50 14.48 -7.90 9.28
C THR A 50 15.26 -8.60 8.17
N GLY A 51 16.56 -8.28 8.02
CA GLY A 51 17.43 -8.89 7.02
C GLY A 51 16.86 -8.74 5.61
N ASP A 52 16.85 -9.87 4.88
CA ASP A 52 16.50 -9.97 3.47
C ASP A 52 15.01 -10.34 3.23
N ASP A 53 14.13 -10.22 4.23
CA ASP A 53 12.67 -10.21 4.02
C ASP A 53 12.31 -8.90 3.30
N TRP A 54 12.45 -8.88 1.97
CA TRP A 54 12.43 -7.65 1.18
C TRP A 54 11.09 -6.91 1.23
N ASP A 55 9.96 -7.62 1.29
CA ASP A 55 8.65 -6.98 1.47
C ASP A 55 8.52 -6.36 2.87
N ARG A 56 9.02 -7.02 3.93
CA ARG A 56 8.97 -6.46 5.29
C ARG A 56 9.95 -5.33 5.49
N ARG A 57 11.15 -5.44 4.93
CA ARG A 57 12.18 -4.40 4.92
C ARG A 57 11.67 -3.17 4.17
N GLY A 58 11.14 -3.36 2.95
CA GLY A 58 10.53 -2.29 2.16
C GLY A 58 9.38 -1.60 2.90
N HIS A 59 8.47 -2.38 3.50
CA HIS A 59 7.38 -1.85 4.35
C HIS A 59 7.91 -1.04 5.54
N ARG A 60 8.80 -1.62 6.36
CA ARG A 60 9.39 -0.99 7.56
C ARG A 60 10.13 0.30 7.23
N VAL A 61 10.97 0.31 6.19
CA VAL A 61 11.68 1.51 5.75
C VAL A 61 10.72 2.59 5.27
N VAL A 62 9.75 2.26 4.41
CA VAL A 62 8.77 3.22 3.90
C VAL A 62 7.99 3.88 5.04
N VAL A 63 7.50 3.09 6.01
CA VAL A 63 6.75 3.60 7.17
C VAL A 63 7.60 4.46 8.11
N LEU A 64 8.90 4.13 8.30
CA LEU A 64 9.82 4.97 9.06
C LEU A 64 10.16 6.27 8.32
N ALA A 65 10.40 6.18 7.01
CA ALA A 65 10.77 7.28 6.11
C ALA A 65 9.67 8.33 5.94
N GLU A 66 8.40 7.93 6.04
CA GLU A 66 7.28 8.86 5.98
C GLU A 66 7.26 9.82 7.19
N THR A 67 7.81 9.41 8.34
CA THR A 67 7.76 10.23 9.56
C THR A 67 8.47 11.59 9.39
N PRO A 68 7.97 12.68 10.00
CA PRO A 68 8.58 14.01 9.86
C PRO A 68 10.04 14.11 10.34
N ALA A 69 10.47 13.21 11.22
CA ALA A 69 11.82 13.20 11.79
C ALA A 69 12.82 12.32 11.01
N ALA A 70 12.36 11.55 10.02
CA ALA A 70 13.18 10.55 9.32
C ALA A 70 14.49 11.11 8.75
N THR A 71 14.42 12.25 8.05
CA THR A 71 15.60 12.89 7.47
C THR A 71 16.65 13.32 8.51
N ALA A 72 16.21 13.75 9.71
CA ALA A 72 17.12 14.17 10.77
C ALA A 72 17.82 12.94 11.39
N TRP A 73 17.04 11.93 11.77
CA TRP A 73 17.55 10.75 12.46
C TRP A 73 18.32 9.78 11.55
N ALA A 74 17.99 9.70 10.26
CA ALA A 74 18.81 8.96 9.30
C ALA A 74 20.15 9.65 9.03
N ARG A 75 20.21 10.99 9.06
CA ARG A 75 21.48 11.75 9.01
C ARG A 75 22.31 11.56 10.29
N GLU A 76 21.70 11.57 11.47
CA GLU A 76 22.41 11.31 12.72
C GLU A 76 22.98 9.89 12.75
N TRP A 77 22.20 8.90 12.30
CA TRP A 77 22.69 7.52 12.13
C TRP A 77 23.88 7.47 11.16
N LEU A 78 23.83 8.13 10.00
CA LEU A 78 24.97 8.20 9.07
C LEU A 78 26.20 8.95 9.64
N LEU A 79 26.04 9.84 10.62
CA LEU A 79 27.20 10.43 11.32
C LEU A 79 27.88 9.42 12.26
N ALA A 80 27.12 8.48 12.82
CA ALA A 80 27.64 7.40 13.66
C ALA A 80 28.14 6.18 12.85
N GLU A 81 27.50 5.88 11.72
CA GLU A 81 27.80 4.74 10.85
C GLU A 81 27.77 5.18 9.36
N PRO A 82 28.84 5.82 8.84
CA PRO A 82 28.86 6.44 7.51
C PRO A 82 28.59 5.49 6.34
N ASP A 83 29.05 4.25 6.45
CA ASP A 83 28.91 3.21 5.42
C ASP A 83 27.62 2.37 5.58
N SER A 84 26.69 2.78 6.46
CA SER A 84 25.46 2.04 6.73
C SER A 84 24.47 2.12 5.56
N ALA A 85 24.34 1.00 4.82
CA ALA A 85 23.36 0.86 3.74
C ALA A 85 21.90 1.04 4.23
N ASP A 86 21.58 0.59 5.44
CA ASP A 86 20.25 0.76 6.04
C ASP A 86 19.95 2.25 6.30
N ALA A 87 20.91 2.98 6.87
CA ALA A 87 20.76 4.41 7.14
C ALA A 87 20.67 5.23 5.85
N ALA A 88 21.47 4.88 4.84
CA ALA A 88 21.42 5.49 3.51
C ALA A 88 20.07 5.24 2.80
N THR A 89 19.55 4.01 2.88
CA THR A 89 18.25 3.63 2.31
C THR A 89 17.10 4.35 3.02
N LEU A 90 17.12 4.43 4.35
CA LEU A 90 16.15 5.21 5.13
C LEU A 90 16.18 6.69 4.79
N LEU A 91 17.38 7.29 4.65
CA LEU A 91 17.53 8.69 4.24
C LEU A 91 17.02 8.93 2.80
N ALA A 92 17.28 7.99 1.89
CA ALA A 92 16.82 8.07 0.51
C ALA A 92 15.27 8.03 0.42
N CYS A 93 14.62 7.08 1.09
CA CYS A 93 13.16 7.04 1.17
C CYS A 93 12.59 8.30 1.86
N ALA A 94 13.26 8.83 2.89
CA ALA A 94 12.83 10.08 3.55
C ALA A 94 12.94 11.30 2.62
N ALA A 95 13.94 11.32 1.73
CA ALA A 95 14.06 12.32 0.67
C ALA A 95 12.92 12.19 -0.36
N VAL A 96 12.58 10.97 -0.80
CA VAL A 96 11.41 10.71 -1.68
C VAL A 96 10.12 11.25 -1.07
N PHE A 97 9.81 10.92 0.19
CA PHE A 97 8.63 11.46 0.87
C PHE A 97 8.67 12.99 1.04
N THR A 98 9.86 13.58 1.16
CA THR A 98 10.04 15.03 1.25
C THR A 98 9.80 15.72 -0.10
N ALA A 99 10.22 15.11 -1.21
CA ALA A 99 9.90 15.55 -2.57
C ALA A 99 8.40 15.40 -2.88
N LEU A 100 7.78 14.26 -2.55
CA LEU A 100 6.33 14.02 -2.71
C LEU A 100 5.48 15.06 -1.95
N ARG A 101 5.95 15.52 -0.79
CA ARG A 101 5.34 16.61 0.00
C ARG A 101 5.69 18.03 -0.51
N ARG A 102 6.40 18.15 -1.64
CA ARG A 102 6.89 19.41 -2.24
C ARG A 102 7.74 20.26 -1.28
N LYS A 103 8.56 19.59 -0.46
CA LYS A 103 9.50 20.20 0.52
C LYS A 103 10.97 19.86 0.23
N GLY A 104 11.25 19.25 -0.91
CA GLY A 104 12.55 18.88 -1.43
C GLY A 104 12.45 18.63 -2.94
N THR A 105 13.57 18.34 -3.59
CA THR A 105 13.64 18.12 -5.04
C THR A 105 13.55 16.63 -5.38
N PRO A 106 12.90 16.24 -6.50
CA PRO A 106 12.97 14.88 -7.01
C PRO A 106 14.41 14.43 -7.31
N GLU A 107 15.26 15.34 -7.81
CA GLU A 107 16.63 15.06 -8.21
C GLU A 107 17.52 14.64 -7.02
N ASP A 108 17.40 15.32 -5.87
CA ASP A 108 18.14 14.94 -4.65
C ASP A 108 17.69 13.58 -4.12
N ALA A 109 16.38 13.29 -4.20
CA ALA A 109 15.79 12.03 -3.79
C ALA A 109 16.24 10.88 -4.71
N GLU A 110 16.23 11.10 -6.03
CA GLU A 110 16.73 10.15 -7.01
C GLU A 110 18.21 9.83 -6.78
N GLN A 111 19.04 10.85 -6.60
CA GLN A 111 20.48 10.68 -6.34
C GLN A 111 20.73 9.94 -5.02
N ALA A 112 19.92 10.20 -3.98
CA ALA A 112 19.99 9.47 -2.72
C ALA A 112 19.62 7.99 -2.87
N CYS A 113 18.53 7.68 -3.58
CA CYS A 113 18.15 6.30 -3.87
C CYS A 113 19.21 5.56 -4.70
N ARG A 114 19.80 6.20 -5.72
CA ARG A 114 20.88 5.59 -6.52
C ARG A 114 22.14 5.30 -5.69
N ARG A 115 22.50 6.19 -4.74
CA ARG A 115 23.59 5.91 -3.78
C ARG A 115 23.26 4.74 -2.86
N ALA A 116 22.06 4.69 -2.29
CA ALA A 116 21.63 3.60 -1.43
C ALA A 116 21.62 2.25 -2.17
N ALA A 117 21.11 2.22 -3.41
CA ALA A 117 21.13 1.07 -4.30
C ALA A 117 22.55 0.56 -4.63
N ALA A 118 23.55 1.44 -4.62
CA ALA A 118 24.95 1.06 -4.84
C ALA A 118 25.61 0.45 -3.59
N LEU A 119 25.17 0.82 -2.38
CA LEU A 119 25.70 0.31 -1.11
C LEU A 119 25.22 -1.12 -0.82
N LEU A 120 23.96 -1.44 -1.15
CA LEU A 120 23.42 -2.80 -1.04
C LEU A 120 22.70 -3.19 -2.34
N PRO A 121 23.42 -3.68 -3.37
CA PRO A 121 22.85 -3.94 -4.70
C PRO A 121 21.71 -4.96 -4.75
N ALA A 122 21.54 -5.80 -3.73
CA ALA A 122 20.45 -6.76 -3.61
C ALA A 122 19.13 -6.14 -3.11
N ASP A 123 19.19 -5.02 -2.37
CA ASP A 123 18.01 -4.42 -1.73
C ASP A 123 17.11 -3.73 -2.78
N PRO A 124 15.84 -4.14 -2.94
CA PRO A 124 14.90 -3.47 -3.83
C PRO A 124 14.36 -2.16 -3.24
N THR A 125 14.52 -1.89 -1.94
CA THR A 125 13.89 -0.75 -1.25
C THR A 125 14.27 0.62 -1.84
N PRO A 126 15.53 0.92 -2.23
CA PRO A 126 15.85 2.16 -2.91
C PRO A 126 15.14 2.30 -4.27
N TRP A 127 14.93 1.19 -4.98
CA TRP A 127 14.22 1.15 -6.26
C TRP A 127 12.70 1.27 -6.09
N LEU A 128 12.13 0.73 -5.01
CA LEU A 128 10.76 1.01 -4.58
C LEU A 128 10.57 2.52 -4.30
N GLY A 129 11.55 3.17 -3.65
CA GLY A 129 11.57 4.62 -3.48
C GLY A 129 11.58 5.38 -4.81
N LEU A 130 12.40 4.95 -5.78
CA LEU A 130 12.42 5.52 -7.14
C LEU A 130 11.12 5.26 -7.90
N LEU A 131 10.48 4.11 -7.71
CA LEU A 131 9.18 3.77 -8.31
C LEU A 131 8.08 4.71 -7.78
N MET A 132 8.04 4.95 -6.46
CA MET A 132 7.13 5.93 -5.85
C MET A 132 7.38 7.36 -6.35
N LEU A 133 8.65 7.75 -6.51
CA LEU A 133 9.04 9.08 -7.00
C LEU A 133 8.66 9.28 -8.48
N SER A 134 9.02 8.33 -9.34
CA SER A 134 8.74 8.39 -10.78
C SER A 134 7.25 8.28 -11.10
N ARG A 135 6.44 7.62 -10.26
CA ARG A 135 4.96 7.68 -10.39
C ARG A 135 4.41 9.10 -10.30
N ALA A 136 5.05 9.96 -9.50
CA ALA A 136 4.59 11.33 -9.24
C ALA A 136 5.26 12.39 -10.12
N PHE A 137 6.51 12.16 -10.54
CA PHE A 137 7.35 13.17 -11.21
C PHE A 137 8.07 12.70 -12.48
N GLY A 138 8.12 11.40 -12.75
CA GLY A 138 8.90 10.82 -13.84
C GLY A 138 8.07 10.44 -15.07
N THR A 139 8.77 9.98 -16.11
CA THR A 139 8.14 9.44 -17.33
C THR A 139 7.67 7.99 -17.12
N GLU A 140 6.88 7.48 -18.08
CA GLU A 140 6.42 6.09 -18.08
C GLU A 140 7.59 5.10 -18.26
N GLU A 141 8.59 5.46 -19.07
CA GLU A 141 9.81 4.67 -19.26
C GLU A 141 10.71 4.70 -18.02
N GLU A 142 10.70 5.78 -17.23
CA GLU A 142 11.38 5.84 -15.93
C GLU A 142 10.68 4.94 -14.91
N PHE A 143 9.36 5.06 -14.79
CA PHE A 143 8.56 4.24 -13.89
C PHE A 143 8.72 2.74 -14.18
N SER A 144 8.62 2.35 -15.45
CA SER A 144 8.80 0.95 -15.88
C SER A 144 10.22 0.44 -15.60
N ARG A 145 11.25 1.24 -15.89
CA ARG A 145 12.65 0.87 -15.55
C ARG A 145 12.86 0.70 -14.05
N HIS A 146 12.26 1.53 -13.20
CA HIS A 146 12.36 1.37 -11.75
C HIS A 146 11.62 0.12 -11.26
N PHE A 147 10.48 -0.23 -11.88
CA PHE A 147 9.75 -1.45 -11.58
C PHE A 147 10.55 -2.71 -11.95
N ASP A 148 11.19 -2.73 -13.12
CA ASP A 148 12.08 -3.82 -13.52
C ASP A 148 13.28 -3.96 -12.57
N GLN A 149 13.85 -2.86 -12.07
CA GLN A 149 14.91 -2.91 -11.06
C GLN A 149 14.45 -3.48 -9.72
N VAL A 150 13.18 -3.28 -9.33
CA VAL A 150 12.60 -3.98 -8.17
C VAL A 150 12.47 -5.47 -8.47
N ARG A 151 11.84 -5.84 -9.59
CA ARG A 151 11.58 -7.25 -9.96
C ARG A 151 12.84 -8.07 -10.23
N ALA A 152 13.92 -7.44 -10.68
CA ALA A 152 15.22 -8.08 -10.84
C ALA A 152 15.86 -8.52 -9.51
N ARG A 153 15.39 -7.98 -8.37
CA ARG A 153 15.87 -8.28 -7.01
C ARG A 153 14.89 -9.14 -6.23
N HIS A 154 13.61 -8.78 -6.30
CA HIS A 154 12.52 -9.50 -5.66
C HIS A 154 11.34 -9.58 -6.64
N ARG A 155 11.22 -10.72 -7.33
CA ARG A 155 10.30 -10.92 -8.48
C ARG A 155 8.86 -10.58 -8.15
N GLU A 156 8.42 -10.92 -6.95
CA GLU A 156 7.03 -10.84 -6.49
C GLU A 156 6.77 -9.66 -5.52
N HIS A 157 7.69 -8.69 -5.43
CA HIS A 157 7.62 -7.60 -4.45
C HIS A 157 6.25 -6.90 -4.45
N HIS A 158 5.50 -7.12 -3.39
CA HIS A 158 4.07 -6.83 -3.32
C HIS A 158 3.75 -5.35 -3.52
N HIS A 159 4.45 -4.48 -2.80
CA HIS A 159 4.20 -3.04 -2.87
C HIS A 159 4.47 -2.47 -4.28
N ALA A 160 5.50 -2.98 -4.97
CA ALA A 160 5.82 -2.54 -6.32
C ALA A 160 4.76 -2.96 -7.34
N HIS A 161 4.20 -4.17 -7.22
CA HIS A 161 3.11 -4.62 -8.09
C HIS A 161 1.84 -3.80 -7.90
N HIS A 162 1.49 -3.43 -6.66
CA HIS A 162 0.37 -2.53 -6.40
C HIS A 162 0.58 -1.14 -7.02
N LEU A 163 1.81 -0.61 -6.96
CA LEU A 163 2.14 0.67 -7.61
C LEU A 163 2.05 0.57 -9.14
N MET A 164 2.50 -0.54 -9.75
CA MET A 164 2.37 -0.78 -11.19
C MET A 164 0.91 -0.91 -11.62
N VAL A 165 0.09 -1.68 -10.89
CA VAL A 165 -1.36 -1.76 -11.13
C VAL A 165 -2.03 -0.38 -11.04
N ALA A 166 -1.73 0.40 -10.00
CA ALA A 166 -2.30 1.75 -9.85
C ALA A 166 -1.86 2.71 -10.97
N ARG A 167 -0.67 2.53 -11.55
CA ARG A 167 -0.20 3.33 -12.69
C ARG A 167 -0.85 2.90 -14.01
N LEU A 168 -0.83 1.60 -14.34
CA LEU A 168 -1.51 1.05 -15.53
C LEU A 168 -3.02 1.34 -15.48
N ALA A 169 -3.63 1.38 -14.29
CA ALA A 169 -5.03 1.74 -14.16
C ALA A 169 -5.33 3.18 -14.62
N GLU A 170 -4.37 4.09 -14.48
CA GLU A 170 -4.46 5.50 -14.86
C GLU A 170 -4.21 5.73 -16.36
N HIS A 171 -3.78 4.70 -17.09
CA HIS A 171 -3.61 4.76 -18.54
C HIS A 171 -4.96 4.79 -19.27
N THR A 172 -5.00 5.56 -20.37
CA THR A 172 -6.15 5.71 -21.27
C THR A 172 -7.50 5.86 -20.53
N PRO A 173 -7.68 6.87 -19.65
CA PRO A 173 -8.91 7.02 -18.85
C PRO A 173 -10.15 7.25 -19.74
N GLY A 174 -9.96 7.79 -20.95
CA GLY A 174 -11.02 7.95 -21.95
C GLY A 174 -11.44 6.66 -22.68
N ALA A 175 -10.81 5.51 -22.43
CA ALA A 175 -11.26 4.22 -22.96
C ALA A 175 -12.56 3.74 -22.29
N GLY A 176 -12.92 4.33 -21.14
CA GLY A 176 -14.09 3.92 -20.36
C GLY A 176 -14.00 2.46 -19.91
N HIS A 177 -15.15 1.80 -19.86
CA HIS A 177 -15.32 0.41 -19.42
C HIS A 177 -14.80 -0.62 -20.45
N ASP A 178 -13.51 -0.55 -20.81
CA ASP A 178 -12.82 -1.53 -21.66
C ASP A 178 -12.52 -2.84 -20.89
N PRO A 179 -13.10 -4.00 -21.27
CA PRO A 179 -12.86 -5.29 -20.61
C PRO A 179 -11.48 -5.90 -20.90
N LEU A 180 -10.75 -5.40 -21.90
CA LEU A 180 -9.44 -5.92 -22.36
C LEU A 180 -8.28 -4.99 -21.99
N HIS A 181 -8.51 -4.00 -21.12
CA HIS A 181 -7.49 -3.02 -20.80
C HIS A 181 -6.30 -3.63 -20.04
N GLU A 182 -5.10 -3.21 -20.42
CA GLU A 182 -3.78 -3.78 -20.06
C GLU A 182 -3.57 -4.09 -18.57
N VAL A 183 -4.17 -3.32 -17.66
CA VAL A 183 -4.03 -3.54 -16.21
C VAL A 183 -4.57 -4.90 -15.75
N TYR A 184 -5.62 -5.41 -16.41
CA TYR A 184 -6.21 -6.71 -16.06
C TYR A 184 -5.33 -7.86 -16.52
N ASP A 185 -4.67 -7.69 -17.67
CA ASP A 185 -3.83 -8.72 -18.27
C ASP A 185 -2.45 -8.74 -17.59
N PHE A 186 -1.90 -7.56 -17.23
CA PHE A 186 -0.74 -7.46 -16.33
C PHE A 186 -1.00 -8.12 -14.98
N ALA A 187 -2.13 -7.84 -14.34
CA ALA A 187 -2.42 -8.37 -13.01
C ALA A 187 -2.68 -9.89 -13.03
N ALA A 188 -3.34 -10.41 -14.07
CA ALA A 188 -3.50 -11.85 -14.27
C ALA A 188 -2.13 -12.53 -14.48
N TRP A 189 -1.33 -12.02 -15.41
CA TRP A 189 0.02 -12.54 -15.68
C TRP A 189 0.93 -12.52 -14.44
N ALA A 190 0.92 -11.44 -13.66
CA ALA A 190 1.73 -11.34 -12.45
C ALA A 190 1.29 -12.33 -11.36
N ALA A 191 -0.01 -12.65 -11.27
CA ALA A 191 -0.50 -13.72 -10.39
C ALA A 191 -0.12 -15.12 -10.92
N GLU A 192 -0.21 -15.35 -12.23
CA GLU A 192 0.10 -16.64 -12.88
C GLU A 192 1.60 -16.99 -12.88
N GLU A 193 2.49 -15.98 -12.99
CA GLU A 193 3.96 -16.15 -12.93
C GLU A 193 4.52 -16.30 -11.50
N SER A 194 3.68 -16.18 -10.47
CA SER A 194 4.08 -16.19 -9.07
C SER A 194 3.88 -17.56 -8.41
N PRO A 195 4.62 -17.88 -7.32
CA PRO A 195 4.36 -19.07 -6.51
C PRO A 195 2.91 -19.14 -6.02
N ALA A 196 2.39 -20.35 -5.81
CA ALA A 196 1.00 -20.55 -5.39
C ALA A 196 0.68 -19.97 -4.00
N ASP A 197 1.67 -19.75 -3.13
CA ASP A 197 1.50 -19.09 -1.82
C ASP A 197 1.77 -17.56 -1.84
N SER A 198 2.01 -16.99 -3.03
CA SER A 198 2.32 -15.57 -3.22
C SER A 198 1.09 -14.67 -3.04
N PRO A 199 1.20 -13.55 -2.30
CA PRO A 199 0.09 -12.59 -2.15
C PRO A 199 -0.34 -11.91 -3.45
N LEU A 200 0.46 -12.01 -4.52
CA LEU A 200 0.09 -11.50 -5.84
C LEU A 200 -1.13 -12.19 -6.46
N ALA A 201 -1.59 -13.33 -5.91
CA ALA A 201 -2.88 -13.92 -6.26
C ALA A 201 -4.09 -12.96 -6.05
N VAL A 202 -3.97 -11.97 -5.16
CA VAL A 202 -5.01 -10.94 -4.94
C VAL A 202 -4.89 -9.77 -5.94
N LEU A 203 -3.76 -9.62 -6.64
CA LEU A 203 -3.47 -8.48 -7.52
C LEU A 203 -4.55 -8.23 -8.60
N PRO A 204 -5.21 -9.24 -9.20
CA PRO A 204 -6.34 -9.03 -10.11
C PRO A 204 -7.55 -8.32 -9.46
N VAL A 205 -7.80 -8.51 -8.15
CA VAL A 205 -8.83 -7.78 -7.40
C VAL A 205 -8.42 -6.32 -7.22
N ILE A 206 -7.13 -6.07 -6.96
CA ILE A 206 -6.56 -4.71 -6.89
C ILE A 206 -6.75 -3.99 -8.22
N ALA A 207 -6.48 -4.65 -9.35
CA ALA A 207 -6.65 -4.08 -10.70
C ALA A 207 -8.10 -3.65 -10.99
N HIS A 208 -9.09 -4.46 -10.61
CA HIS A 208 -10.50 -4.07 -10.70
C HIS A 208 -10.84 -2.88 -9.78
N ALA A 209 -10.34 -2.84 -8.55
CA ALA A 209 -10.58 -1.71 -7.65
C ALA A 209 -9.92 -0.40 -8.14
N GLU A 210 -8.69 -0.45 -8.66
CA GLU A 210 -8.02 0.69 -9.27
C GLU A 210 -8.73 1.17 -10.55
N ARG A 211 -9.27 0.26 -11.36
CA ARG A 211 -10.08 0.67 -12.53
C ARG A 211 -11.43 1.25 -12.14
N TYR A 212 -12.08 0.72 -11.10
CA TYR A 212 -13.25 1.38 -10.54
C TYR A 212 -12.93 2.82 -10.09
N ARG A 213 -11.82 3.03 -9.37
CA ARG A 213 -11.36 4.38 -8.96
C ARG A 213 -11.23 5.33 -10.15
N VAL A 214 -10.49 4.93 -11.19
CA VAL A 214 -10.20 5.80 -12.35
C VAL A 214 -11.47 6.10 -13.17
N LEU A 215 -12.31 5.08 -13.41
CA LEU A 215 -13.55 5.25 -14.18
C LEU A 215 -14.58 6.08 -13.42
N ALA A 216 -14.80 5.81 -12.14
CA ALA A 216 -15.76 6.55 -11.33
C ALA A 216 -15.33 8.01 -11.11
N ALA A 217 -14.02 8.31 -11.03
CA ALA A 217 -13.53 9.69 -11.01
C ALA A 217 -13.76 10.43 -12.34
N ALA A 218 -13.66 9.75 -13.49
CA ALA A 218 -13.93 10.33 -14.81
C ALA A 218 -15.44 10.52 -15.09
N GLU A 219 -16.28 9.58 -14.62
CA GLU A 219 -17.74 9.57 -14.83
C GLU A 219 -18.52 10.36 -13.76
N GLY A 220 -17.84 10.93 -12.76
CA GLY A 220 -18.44 11.80 -11.73
C GLY A 220 -19.06 11.08 -10.53
N GLY A 221 -18.85 9.76 -10.40
CA GLY A 221 -19.21 8.95 -9.23
C GLY A 221 -20.70 8.73 -9.01
N THR A 222 -21.14 7.46 -8.95
CA THR A 222 -22.50 7.09 -8.50
C THR A 222 -22.43 6.11 -7.31
N PRO A 223 -23.38 6.16 -6.35
CA PRO A 223 -23.39 5.26 -5.20
C PRO A 223 -23.39 3.77 -5.58
N ASP A 224 -24.14 3.40 -6.63
CA ASP A 224 -24.24 2.04 -7.12
C ASP A 224 -23.12 1.64 -8.08
N GLY A 225 -22.27 2.59 -8.50
CA GLY A 225 -21.22 2.38 -9.51
C GLY A 225 -20.22 1.30 -9.12
N ALA A 226 -19.91 1.16 -7.83
CA ALA A 226 -19.04 0.10 -7.34
C ALA A 226 -19.68 -1.29 -7.51
N ALA A 227 -20.94 -1.45 -7.10
CA ALA A 227 -21.68 -2.70 -7.26
C ALA A 227 -21.87 -3.07 -8.73
N ALA A 228 -22.18 -2.08 -9.59
CA ALA A 228 -22.24 -2.25 -11.03
C ALA A 228 -20.90 -2.75 -11.61
N HIS A 229 -19.78 -2.13 -11.24
CA HIS A 229 -18.44 -2.54 -11.69
C HIS A 229 -18.12 -3.99 -11.32
N TRP A 230 -18.38 -4.41 -10.07
CA TRP A 230 -18.13 -5.77 -9.59
C TRP A 230 -19.14 -6.82 -10.09
N SER A 231 -20.29 -6.41 -10.65
CA SER A 231 -21.32 -7.33 -11.17
C SER A 231 -20.94 -8.09 -12.45
N ASN A 232 -19.89 -7.66 -13.16
CA ASN A 232 -19.54 -8.27 -14.46
C ASN A 232 -18.96 -9.70 -14.30
N ARG A 233 -18.94 -10.49 -15.39
CA ARG A 233 -18.51 -11.91 -15.33
C ARG A 233 -17.02 -12.07 -15.01
N ARG A 234 -16.14 -11.21 -15.56
CA ARG A 234 -14.68 -11.26 -15.34
C ARG A 234 -14.37 -10.92 -13.87
N ALA A 235 -14.94 -9.84 -13.36
CA ALA A 235 -14.77 -9.42 -11.95
C ALA A 235 -15.24 -10.49 -10.95
N ARG A 236 -16.40 -11.12 -11.17
CA ARG A 236 -16.89 -12.21 -10.29
C ARG A 236 -16.03 -13.49 -10.37
N GLN A 237 -15.42 -13.78 -11.52
CA GLN A 237 -14.47 -14.91 -11.63
C GLN A 237 -13.15 -14.60 -10.91
N VAL A 238 -12.61 -13.39 -11.09
CA VAL A 238 -11.42 -12.89 -10.40
C VAL A 238 -11.61 -12.91 -8.89
N LEU A 239 -12.70 -12.30 -8.40
CA LEU A 239 -13.00 -12.20 -6.97
C LEU A 239 -13.28 -13.56 -6.32
N ARG A 240 -13.83 -14.53 -7.08
CA ARG A 240 -13.92 -15.91 -6.62
C ARG A 240 -12.54 -16.53 -6.46
N SER A 241 -11.71 -16.51 -7.52
CA SER A 241 -10.39 -17.15 -7.51
C SER A 241 -9.48 -16.59 -6.41
N ALA A 242 -9.47 -15.27 -6.22
CA ALA A 242 -8.69 -14.61 -5.16
C ALA A 242 -9.25 -14.88 -3.74
N PHE A 243 -10.56 -15.09 -3.60
CA PHE A 243 -11.18 -15.43 -2.31
C PHE A 243 -10.98 -16.91 -1.95
N ASP A 244 -11.10 -17.81 -2.92
CA ASP A 244 -10.81 -19.24 -2.76
C ASP A 244 -9.32 -19.42 -2.39
N TRP A 245 -8.41 -18.74 -3.09
CA TRP A 245 -6.99 -18.67 -2.71
C TRP A 245 -6.79 -18.14 -1.27
N TRP A 246 -7.47 -17.06 -0.90
CA TRP A 246 -7.38 -16.49 0.45
C TRP A 246 -7.88 -17.46 1.54
N LEU A 247 -8.87 -18.29 1.25
CA LEU A 247 -9.35 -19.34 2.18
C LEU A 247 -8.32 -20.45 2.39
N GLU A 248 -7.53 -20.78 1.37
CA GLU A 248 -6.44 -21.76 1.42
C GLU A 248 -5.12 -21.18 1.97
N TRP A 249 -4.99 -19.84 2.01
CA TRP A 249 -3.77 -19.16 2.44
C TRP A 249 -3.63 -19.11 3.97
N GLU A 250 -2.93 -20.10 4.53
CA GLU A 250 -2.67 -20.21 5.98
C GLU A 250 -1.69 -19.13 6.53
N ARG A 251 -1.08 -18.32 5.66
CA ARG A 251 0.02 -17.40 5.99
C ARG A 251 -0.44 -15.97 6.28
N GLU A 252 -0.69 -15.66 7.55
CA GLU A 252 -0.89 -14.27 8.00
C GLU A 252 0.41 -13.45 8.20
N ASP A 253 1.58 -13.96 7.80
CA ASP A 253 2.90 -13.36 8.10
C ASP A 253 3.36 -12.26 7.13
N HIS A 254 2.77 -12.19 5.92
CA HIS A 254 3.13 -11.18 4.93
C HIS A 254 2.81 -9.75 5.45
N PRO A 255 3.79 -8.82 5.48
CA PRO A 255 3.70 -7.53 6.18
C PRO A 255 2.60 -6.59 5.65
N ARG A 256 2.12 -6.82 4.43
CA ARG A 256 1.09 -5.98 3.79
C ARG A 256 -0.27 -6.65 3.65
N ASN A 257 -0.49 -7.85 4.20
CA ASN A 257 -1.73 -8.61 4.05
C ASN A 257 -3.01 -7.83 4.41
N ARG A 258 -2.93 -6.85 5.32
CA ARG A 258 -4.07 -5.99 5.68
C ARG A 258 -4.52 -5.11 4.52
N VAL A 259 -3.64 -4.73 3.59
CA VAL A 259 -4.04 -4.05 2.34
C VAL A 259 -4.99 -4.97 1.56
N ASP A 260 -4.57 -6.21 1.32
CA ASP A 260 -5.26 -7.16 0.44
C ASP A 260 -6.62 -7.55 1.02
N LEU A 261 -6.68 -7.75 2.35
CA LEU A 261 -7.94 -7.97 3.07
C LEU A 261 -8.92 -6.80 2.94
N ASN A 262 -8.45 -5.55 3.00
CA ASN A 262 -9.32 -4.37 2.82
C ASN A 262 -9.87 -4.30 1.39
N PHE A 263 -9.05 -4.62 0.38
CA PHE A 263 -9.49 -4.72 -1.02
C PHE A 263 -10.49 -5.86 -1.26
N LEU A 264 -10.22 -7.06 -0.73
CA LEU A 264 -11.14 -8.20 -0.80
C LEU A 264 -12.47 -7.91 -0.08
N ALA A 265 -12.44 -7.29 1.11
CA ALA A 265 -13.66 -6.99 1.87
C ALA A 265 -14.54 -5.96 1.16
N HIS A 266 -13.93 -4.92 0.57
CA HIS A 266 -14.62 -3.95 -0.28
C HIS A 266 -15.25 -4.63 -1.50
N ALA A 267 -14.46 -5.41 -2.25
CA ALA A 267 -14.94 -6.12 -3.43
C ALA A 267 -16.09 -7.08 -3.10
N LYS A 268 -16.02 -7.81 -1.97
CA LYS A 268 -17.07 -8.72 -1.50
C LYS A 268 -18.36 -8.00 -1.08
N LEU A 269 -18.27 -6.80 -0.52
CA LEU A 269 -19.46 -5.97 -0.30
C LEU A 269 -20.08 -5.49 -1.61
N CYS A 270 -19.28 -5.04 -2.57
CA CYS A 270 -19.77 -4.64 -3.89
C CYS A 270 -20.37 -5.81 -4.70
N GLU A 271 -19.87 -7.05 -4.51
CA GLU A 271 -20.46 -8.27 -5.06
C GLU A 271 -21.81 -8.64 -4.39
N GLY A 272 -22.15 -8.04 -3.25
CA GLY A 272 -23.34 -8.39 -2.48
C GLY A 272 -23.17 -9.65 -1.62
N ARG A 273 -21.95 -9.93 -1.14
CA ARG A 273 -21.58 -11.10 -0.32
C ARG A 273 -21.22 -10.69 1.12
N PRO A 274 -22.14 -10.10 1.92
CA PRO A 274 -21.82 -9.54 3.23
C PRO A 274 -21.28 -10.58 4.23
N ALA A 275 -21.72 -11.84 4.14
CA ALA A 275 -21.21 -12.92 5.01
C ALA A 275 -19.73 -13.26 4.76
N GLU A 276 -19.27 -13.19 3.51
CA GLU A 276 -17.85 -13.38 3.16
C GLU A 276 -17.03 -12.14 3.56
N ALA A 277 -17.59 -10.94 3.35
CA ALA A 277 -17.00 -9.71 3.84
C ALA A 277 -16.85 -9.70 5.38
N ALA A 278 -17.81 -10.26 6.13
CA ALA A 278 -17.74 -10.35 7.60
C ALA A 278 -16.50 -11.12 8.08
N ALA A 279 -16.19 -12.26 7.45
CA ALA A 279 -14.99 -13.04 7.75
C ALA A 279 -13.69 -12.24 7.51
N LEU A 280 -13.65 -11.47 6.41
CA LEU A 280 -12.55 -10.56 6.10
C LEU A 280 -12.44 -9.41 7.12
N PHE A 281 -13.56 -8.77 7.51
CA PHE A 281 -13.55 -7.73 8.55
C PHE A 281 -13.07 -8.21 9.92
N HIS A 282 -13.37 -9.45 10.29
CA HIS A 282 -12.82 -10.05 11.51
C HIS A 282 -11.29 -10.16 11.47
N ARG A 283 -10.70 -10.51 10.31
CA ARG A 283 -9.24 -10.54 10.12
C ARG A 283 -8.62 -9.14 10.02
N ILE A 284 -9.26 -8.19 9.35
CA ILE A 284 -8.80 -6.78 9.28
C ILE A 284 -8.66 -6.19 10.69
N GLY A 285 -9.65 -6.44 11.57
CA GLY A 285 -9.60 -6.02 12.96
C GLY A 285 -9.63 -4.49 13.10
N SER A 286 -8.51 -3.90 13.50
CA SER A 286 -8.31 -2.44 13.62
C SER A 286 -7.44 -1.83 12.51
N HIS A 287 -7.03 -2.62 11.51
CA HIS A 287 -6.03 -2.23 10.51
C HIS A 287 -6.70 -1.91 9.17
N ALA A 288 -7.53 -0.87 9.13
CA ALA A 288 -8.08 -0.42 7.86
C ALA A 288 -7.00 0.33 7.05
N THR A 289 -7.22 0.45 5.74
CA THR A 289 -6.35 1.22 4.84
C THR A 289 -7.18 2.30 4.14
N PRO A 290 -6.64 3.48 3.80
CA PRO A 290 -7.44 4.52 3.13
C PRO A 290 -8.05 4.04 1.80
N ALA A 291 -7.24 3.39 0.97
CA ALA A 291 -7.70 2.63 -0.19
C ALA A 291 -8.13 1.21 0.24
N PRO A 292 -9.21 0.63 -0.32
CA PRO A 292 -10.09 1.19 -1.35
C PRO A 292 -11.25 2.02 -0.79
N TRP A 293 -11.38 2.17 0.53
CA TRP A 293 -12.56 2.80 1.16
C TRP A 293 -12.76 4.28 0.81
N SER A 294 -11.72 4.93 0.28
CA SER A 294 -11.83 6.28 -0.29
C SER A 294 -12.37 6.31 -1.72
N TYR A 295 -12.66 5.18 -2.38
CA TYR A 295 -12.93 5.16 -3.83
C TYR A 295 -14.40 5.50 -4.17
N PRO A 296 -14.67 6.37 -5.16
CA PRO A 296 -13.71 7.19 -5.92
C PRO A 296 -13.12 8.32 -5.07
N ASP A 297 -13.96 9.06 -4.34
CA ASP A 297 -13.62 10.21 -3.48
C ASP A 297 -14.46 10.23 -2.19
N LEU A 298 -14.64 9.06 -1.56
CA LEU A 298 -15.35 8.90 -0.30
C LEU A 298 -14.46 9.25 0.90
N ASP A 299 -15.08 9.61 2.04
CA ASP A 299 -14.37 9.61 3.33
C ASP A 299 -14.10 8.15 3.75
N PRO A 300 -12.83 7.70 3.81
CA PRO A 300 -12.52 6.29 4.03
C PRO A 300 -12.89 5.82 5.43
N HIS A 301 -12.95 6.72 6.43
CA HIS A 301 -13.30 6.35 7.80
C HIS A 301 -14.79 6.05 7.91
N GLN A 302 -15.66 6.91 7.36
CA GLN A 302 -17.10 6.67 7.32
C GLN A 302 -17.42 5.45 6.43
N ALA A 303 -16.78 5.34 5.26
CA ALA A 303 -16.98 4.22 4.36
C ALA A 303 -16.61 2.87 5.00
N PHE A 304 -15.43 2.76 5.62
CA PHE A 304 -15.00 1.53 6.31
C PHE A 304 -15.94 1.16 7.47
N LEU A 305 -16.35 2.12 8.31
CA LEU A 305 -17.21 1.83 9.46
C LEU A 305 -18.63 1.45 9.04
N ALA A 306 -19.20 2.11 8.02
CA ALA A 306 -20.51 1.75 7.47
C ALA A 306 -20.48 0.34 6.84
N ALA A 307 -19.46 0.08 6.01
CA ALA A 307 -19.21 -1.21 5.38
C ALA A 307 -19.05 -2.35 6.41
N ARG A 308 -18.26 -2.12 7.45
CA ARG A 308 -18.07 -3.07 8.56
C ARG A 308 -19.36 -3.31 9.33
N SER A 309 -20.14 -2.27 9.65
CA SER A 309 -21.38 -2.44 10.41
C SER A 309 -22.43 -3.23 9.61
N ALA A 310 -22.54 -2.94 8.31
CA ALA A 310 -23.42 -3.67 7.40
C ALA A 310 -23.04 -5.15 7.26
N ALA A 311 -21.74 -5.47 7.16
CA ALA A 311 -21.27 -6.85 7.08
C ALA A 311 -21.47 -7.64 8.38
N LEU A 312 -21.23 -7.01 9.55
CA LEU A 312 -21.29 -7.66 10.86
C LEU A 312 -22.70 -7.68 11.48
N GLY A 313 -23.71 -7.10 10.81
CA GLY A 313 -25.08 -7.07 11.32
C GLY A 313 -25.26 -6.21 12.58
N THR A 314 -24.43 -5.16 12.75
CA THR A 314 -24.45 -4.25 13.92
C THR A 314 -25.15 -2.92 13.64
N ALA A 315 -26.03 -2.90 12.63
CA ALA A 315 -26.81 -1.73 12.18
C ALA A 315 -28.21 -1.70 12.81
#